data_AF-A0A2V8MWL3-F1
#
_entry.id   AF-A0A2V8MWL3-F1
#
_cell.length_a   1.000
_cell.length_b   1.000
_cell.length_c   1.000
_cell.angle_alpha   90.00
_cell.angle_beta   90.00
_cell.angle_gamma   90.00
#
_symmetry.space_group_name_H-M   'P 1'
#
loop_
_entity.id
_entity.type
_entity.pdbx_description
1 polymer ?
#
loop_
_entity_poly.entity_id
_entity_poly.type
_entity_poly.pdbx_seq_one_letter_code
_entity_poly.pdbx_strand_id
1 'polypeptide(L)'
;AINQARSAQMMELLKRDFSGTSKDNDDQGHGFTGIALQGMNGAKLWSKAGWTSTTRHDAAYIELPNGAKFVLVTFTVDHASEREIIPTVARVVIEGIGTVK
;
A
#
# COMPACT_ATOMS: atom_id res chain seq x y z
N ALA A 1 -8.57 20.65 -13.49
CA ALA A 1 -7.22 21.09 -13.05
C ALA A 1 -6.90 20.50 -11.68
N ILE A 2 -5.62 20.23 -11.41
CA ILE A 2 -5.10 19.80 -10.09
C ILE A 2 -5.07 21.02 -9.16
N ASN A 3 -5.56 20.88 -7.93
CA ASN A 3 -5.47 21.92 -6.89
C ASN A 3 -5.44 21.29 -5.48
N GLN A 4 -5.10 22.08 -4.47
CA GLN A 4 -4.96 21.60 -3.09
C GLN A 4 -6.23 20.92 -2.56
N ALA A 5 -7.41 21.50 -2.80
CA ALA A 5 -8.68 20.93 -2.34
C ALA A 5 -8.95 19.55 -2.95
N ARG A 6 -8.72 19.39 -4.26
CA ARG A 6 -8.90 18.13 -4.98
C ARG A 6 -7.85 17.08 -4.58
N SER A 7 -6.61 17.52 -4.33
CA SER A 7 -5.57 16.63 -3.79
C SER A 7 -5.94 16.12 -2.40
N ALA A 8 -6.46 16.98 -1.51
CA ALA A 8 -6.93 16.57 -0.19
C ALA A 8 -8.11 15.59 -0.29
N GLN A 9 -9.05 15.81 -1.20
CA GLN A 9 -10.16 14.88 -1.46
C GLN A 9 -9.64 13.51 -1.91
N MET A 10 -8.64 13.46 -2.79
CA MET A 10 -8.06 12.20 -3.23
C MET A 10 -7.31 11.49 -2.10
N MET A 11 -6.60 12.24 -1.25
CA MET A 11 -5.94 11.68 -0.07
C MET A 11 -6.97 11.10 0.91
N GLU A 12 -8.12 11.75 1.12
CA GLU A 12 -9.15 11.17 1.98
C GLU A 12 -9.73 9.87 1.38
N LEU A 13 -10.04 9.89 0.07
CA LEU A 13 -10.60 8.74 -0.64
C LEU A 13 -9.67 7.51 -0.65
N LEU A 14 -8.36 7.74 -0.80
CA LEU A 14 -7.38 6.67 -0.92
C LEU A 14 -6.80 6.21 0.42
N LYS A 15 -7.11 6.88 1.53
CA LYS A 15 -6.60 6.51 2.85
C LYS A 15 -7.02 5.09 3.22
N ARG A 16 -6.08 4.29 3.74
CA ARG A 16 -6.33 2.92 4.19
C ARG A 16 -5.96 2.78 5.66
N ASP A 17 -6.89 2.21 6.41
CA ASP A 17 -6.60 1.63 7.72
C ASP A 17 -6.20 0.16 7.51
N PHE A 18 -5.08 -0.22 8.09
CA PHE A 18 -4.50 -1.56 8.02
C PHE A 18 -4.28 -2.14 9.43
N SER A 19 -4.84 -1.49 10.45
CA SER A 19 -4.79 -1.94 11.83
C SER A 19 -5.85 -3.00 12.12
N GLY A 20 -5.48 -3.98 12.94
CA GLY A 20 -6.37 -5.10 13.26
C GLY A 20 -6.50 -6.10 12.11
N THR A 21 -7.71 -6.60 11.90
CA THR A 21 -8.01 -7.66 10.95
C THR A 21 -9.33 -7.39 10.24
N SER A 22 -9.42 -7.74 8.97
CA SER A 22 -10.65 -7.68 8.18
C SER A 22 -11.11 -9.08 7.79
N LYS A 23 -12.43 -9.28 7.74
CA LYS A 23 -13.06 -10.50 7.21
C LYS A 23 -13.40 -10.36 5.72
N ASP A 24 -13.29 -9.16 5.17
CA ASP A 24 -13.49 -8.89 3.76
C ASP A 24 -12.18 -9.21 3.01
N ASN A 25 -12.26 -10.18 2.10
CA ASN A 25 -11.11 -10.61 1.31
C ASN A 25 -10.64 -9.55 0.30
N ASP A 26 -11.50 -8.59 -0.02
CA ASP A 26 -11.27 -7.48 -0.94
C ASP A 26 -10.90 -6.17 -0.22
N ASP A 27 -10.76 -6.21 1.10
CA ASP A 27 -10.27 -5.08 1.89
C ASP A 27 -8.87 -4.67 1.42
N GLN A 28 -8.77 -3.48 0.84
CA GLN A 28 -7.53 -2.98 0.25
C GLN A 28 -6.51 -2.56 1.31
N GLY A 29 -6.92 -2.31 2.56
CA GLY A 29 -6.03 -2.04 3.69
C GLY A 29 -5.42 -3.32 4.27
N HIS A 30 -6.16 -4.42 4.26
CA HIS A 30 -5.74 -5.69 4.89
C HIS A 30 -5.31 -6.78 3.90
N GLY A 31 -5.49 -6.58 2.60
CA GLY A 31 -5.18 -7.58 1.58
C GLY A 31 -3.95 -7.32 0.72
N PHE A 32 -3.36 -6.12 0.76
CA PHE A 32 -2.33 -5.69 -0.18
C PHE A 32 -1.15 -5.04 0.57
N THR A 33 -0.67 -3.87 0.15
CA THR A 33 0.52 -3.22 0.76
C THR A 33 0.39 -3.04 2.28
N GLY A 34 -0.81 -2.82 2.81
CA GLY A 34 -1.03 -2.62 4.24
C GLY A 34 -0.57 -3.78 5.12
N ILE A 35 -0.53 -5.02 4.61
CA ILE A 35 0.02 -6.18 5.32
C ILE A 35 1.51 -5.94 5.70
N ALA A 36 2.28 -5.28 4.83
CA ALA A 36 3.69 -4.97 5.11
C ALA A 36 3.87 -3.89 6.19
N LEU A 37 2.82 -3.12 6.49
CA LEU A 37 2.85 -2.01 7.45
C LEU A 37 2.25 -2.40 8.82
N GLN A 38 1.68 -3.60 8.95
CA GLN A 38 1.10 -4.05 10.22
C GLN A 38 2.15 -4.07 11.34
N GLY A 39 1.78 -3.52 12.49
CA GLY A 39 2.67 -3.36 13.65
C GLY A 39 3.65 -2.18 13.54
N MET A 40 3.68 -1.46 12.42
CA MET A 40 4.53 -0.28 12.25
C MET A 40 3.81 1.00 12.73
N ASN A 41 3.97 1.30 14.02
CA ASN A 41 3.37 2.50 14.62
C ASN A 41 3.85 3.79 13.94
N GLY A 42 2.89 4.58 13.45
CA GLY A 42 3.16 5.85 12.77
C GLY A 42 3.26 5.75 11.25
N ALA A 43 3.23 4.54 10.67
CA ALA A 43 3.10 4.38 9.24
C ALA A 43 1.72 4.85 8.75
N LYS A 44 1.66 5.40 7.54
CA LYS A 44 0.41 5.79 6.88
C LYS A 44 0.36 5.28 5.46
N LEU A 45 -0.83 4.92 5.02
CA LEU A 45 -1.07 4.34 3.71
C LEU A 45 -2.20 5.05 2.98
N TRP A 46 -1.92 5.40 1.73
CA TRP A 46 -2.92 5.76 0.74
C TRP A 46 -2.73 4.87 -0.46
N SER A 47 -3.75 4.10 -0.83
CA SER A 47 -3.56 3.15 -1.93
C SER A 47 -4.82 2.85 -2.74
N LYS A 48 -4.59 2.44 -3.99
CA LYS A 48 -5.60 1.81 -4.82
C LYS A 48 -5.08 0.47 -5.30
N ALA A 49 -5.62 -0.58 -4.70
CA ALA A 49 -5.34 -1.96 -5.07
C ALA A 49 -6.42 -2.51 -6.00
N GLY A 50 -6.09 -3.54 -6.75
CA GLY A 50 -7.03 -4.22 -7.63
C GLY A 50 -6.50 -5.58 -8.03
N TRP A 51 -7.43 -6.52 -8.26
CA TRP A 51 -7.09 -7.83 -8.77
C TRP A 51 -8.14 -8.28 -9.79
N THR A 52 -7.72 -9.16 -10.70
CA THR A 52 -8.57 -9.81 -11.71
C THR A 52 -8.25 -11.30 -11.71
N SER A 53 -8.75 -12.07 -12.68
CA SER A 53 -8.38 -13.48 -12.83
C SER A 53 -6.89 -13.70 -13.13
N THR A 54 -6.18 -12.70 -13.64
CA THR A 54 -4.76 -12.83 -14.04
C THR A 54 -3.83 -11.84 -13.36
N THR A 55 -4.34 -10.74 -12.79
CA THR A 55 -3.49 -9.68 -12.24
C THR A 55 -3.76 -9.38 -10.77
N ARG A 56 -2.73 -8.90 -10.06
CA ARG A 56 -2.84 -8.35 -8.71
C ARG A 56 -1.92 -7.13 -8.58
N HIS A 57 -2.48 -5.97 -8.28
CA HIS A 57 -1.75 -4.70 -8.31
C HIS A 57 -2.05 -3.85 -7.10
N ASP A 58 -1.11 -2.97 -6.76
CA ASP A 58 -1.34 -1.87 -5.84
C ASP A 58 -0.48 -0.67 -6.22
N ALA A 59 -1.08 0.52 -6.14
CA ALA A 59 -0.39 1.79 -6.23
C ALA A 59 -0.55 2.50 -4.88
N ALA A 60 0.56 2.61 -4.14
CA ALA A 60 0.57 3.02 -2.75
C ALA A 60 1.51 4.21 -2.51
N TYR A 61 1.00 5.24 -1.84
CA TYR A 61 1.80 6.26 -1.18
C TYR A 61 1.93 5.91 0.30
N ILE A 62 3.18 5.84 0.77
CA ILE A 62 3.54 5.38 2.11
C ILE A 62 4.32 6.48 2.81
N GLU A 63 3.92 6.79 4.04
CA GLU A 63 4.74 7.56 4.99
C GLU A 63 5.20 6.60 6.10
N LEU A 64 6.51 6.55 6.35
CA LEU A 64 7.12 5.72 7.38
C LEU A 64 7.40 6.51 8.67
N PRO A 65 7.54 5.83 9.84
CA PRO A 65 7.80 6.51 11.12
C PRO A 65 9.12 7.27 11.16
N ASN A 66 10.11 6.86 10.36
CA ASN A 66 11.40 7.55 10.23
C ASN A 66 11.33 8.82 9.35
N GLY A 67 10.14 9.21 8.88
CA GLY A 67 9.93 10.39 8.05
C GLY A 67 10.07 10.15 6.54
N ALA A 68 10.48 8.95 6.11
CA ALA A 68 10.55 8.62 4.69
C ALA A 68 9.16 8.59 4.05
N LYS A 69 9.07 9.12 2.83
CA LYS A 69 7.83 9.22 2.06
C LYS A 69 8.09 8.80 0.63
N PHE A 70 7.32 7.85 0.11
CA PHE A 70 7.53 7.34 -1.24
C PHE A 70 6.26 6.78 -1.84
N VAL A 71 6.27 6.64 -3.17
CA VAL A 71 5.23 5.96 -3.94
C VAL A 71 5.81 4.64 -4.43
N LEU A 72 5.11 3.55 -4.18
CA LEU A 72 5.40 2.22 -4.69
C LEU A 72 4.23 1.74 -5.55
N VAL A 73 4.51 1.38 -6.79
CA VAL A 73 3.52 0.79 -7.70
C VAL A 73 4.00 -0.59 -8.11
N THR A 74 3.21 -1.61 -7.79
CA THR A 74 3.54 -3.01 -8.09
C THR A 74 2.55 -3.57 -9.10
N PHE A 75 3.06 -4.00 -10.25
CA PHE A 75 2.30 -4.68 -11.29
C PHE A 75 2.76 -6.14 -11.42
N THR A 76 1.81 -7.08 -11.45
CA THR A 76 2.07 -8.52 -11.60
C THR A 76 1.04 -9.16 -12.53
N VAL A 77 1.48 -10.11 -13.35
CA VAL A 77 0.64 -10.89 -14.26
C VAL A 77 0.85 -12.37 -13.93
N ASP A 78 -0.20 -13.18 -14.05
CA ASP A 78 -0.23 -14.60 -13.70
C ASP A 78 -0.03 -14.93 -12.21
N HIS A 79 -0.11 -13.89 -11.36
CA HIS A 79 0.02 -13.98 -9.90
C HIS A 79 -1.24 -13.48 -9.15
N ALA A 80 -2.42 -13.54 -9.80
CA ALA A 80 -3.68 -13.03 -9.23
C ALA A 80 -3.99 -13.56 -7.81
N SER A 81 -3.79 -14.86 -7.59
CA SER A 81 -4.07 -15.54 -6.32
C SER A 81 -2.96 -15.45 -5.29
N GLU A 82 -1.80 -14.89 -5.65
CA GLU A 82 -0.63 -14.85 -4.76
C GLU A 82 -0.69 -13.62 -3.85
N ARG A 83 -1.39 -13.76 -2.72
CA ARG A 83 -1.70 -12.62 -1.84
C ARG A 83 -0.46 -11.95 -1.24
N GLU A 84 0.62 -12.70 -1.03
CA GLU A 84 1.86 -12.20 -0.41
C GLU A 84 2.82 -11.49 -1.37
N ILE A 85 2.58 -11.50 -2.69
CA ILE A 85 3.54 -10.94 -3.66
C ILE A 85 3.77 -9.43 -3.46
N ILE A 86 2.70 -8.66 -3.25
CA ILE A 86 2.77 -7.22 -3.01
C ILE A 86 3.35 -6.90 -1.62
N PRO A 87 2.88 -7.50 -0.51
CA PRO A 87 3.49 -7.32 0.80
C PRO A 87 4.99 -7.61 0.82
N THR A 88 5.42 -8.66 0.10
CA THR A 88 6.83 -9.04 0.02
C THR A 88 7.67 -7.96 -0.64
N VAL A 89 7.24 -7.44 -1.80
CA VAL A 89 7.93 -6.33 -2.49
C VAL A 89 7.97 -5.09 -1.60
N ALA A 90 6.86 -4.75 -0.95
CA ALA A 90 6.80 -3.59 -0.05
C ALA A 90 7.79 -3.69 1.12
N ARG A 91 7.91 -4.86 1.77
CA ARG A 91 8.89 -5.08 2.85
C ARG A 91 10.33 -4.85 2.38
N VAL A 92 10.70 -5.40 1.22
CA VAL A 92 12.05 -5.25 0.65
C VAL A 92 12.36 -3.78 0.35
N VAL A 93 11.42 -3.05 -0.23
CA VAL A 93 11.60 -1.62 -0.54
C VAL A 93 11.71 -0.78 0.73
N ILE A 94 10.87 -1.04 1.73
CA ILE A 94 10.91 -0.33 3.03
C ILE A 94 12.25 -0.55 3.74
N GLU A 95 12.72 -1.79 3.80
CA GLU A 95 14.01 -2.14 4.38
C GLU A 95 15.14 -1.41 3.64
N GLY A 96 15.14 -1.46 2.31
CA GLY A 96 16.12 -0.77 1.47
C GLY A 96 16.16 0.74 1.70
N ILE A 97 15.00 1.41 1.74
CA ILE A 97 14.91 2.85 2.02
C ILE A 97 15.51 3.21 3.39
N GLY A 98 15.34 2.35 4.39
CA GLY A 98 15.94 2.56 5.72
C GLY A 98 17.47 2.58 5.72
N THR A 99 18.11 2.06 4.68
CA THR A 99 19.58 2.01 4.54
C THR A 99 20.16 3.16 3.71
N VAL A 100 19.33 3.91 2.99
CA VAL A 100 19.76 5.05 2.16
C VAL A 100 19.93 6.27 3.06
N LYS A 101 21.15 6.81 3.12
CA LYS A 101 21.51 8.03 3.86
C LYS A 101 21.30 9.29 3.03
#